data_AF-A0A8H7PLB1-F1
#
_entry.id   AF-A0A8H7PLB1-F1
#
_cell.length_a   1.000
_cell.length_b   1.000
_cell.length_c   1.000
_cell.angle_alpha   90.00
_cell.angle_beta   90.00
_cell.angle_gamma   90.00
#
_symmetry.space_group_name_H-M   'P 1'
#
loop_
_entity.id
_entity.type
_entity.pdbx_description
1 polymer ?
#
loop_
_entity_poly.entity_id
_entity_poly.type
_entity_poly.pdbx_seq_one_letter_code
_entity_poly.pdbx_strand_id
1 'polypeptide(L)'
;MKYTSPLSSLCKASIENDFHLIVDCKFKRVAWMRALRELELLNRFPTLMQVWQFLLLSEKNALKRRQFHTLAIPIGVILAAIWKYHWQCVIEGNPWSLEACLSTVRSQRFDLGLNFHDFDCLV
;
A
#
# COMPACT_ATOMS: atom_id res chain seq x y z
N MET A 1 -24.15 -22.42 8.79
CA MET A 1 -23.23 -21.30 9.06
C MET A 1 -21.81 -21.77 8.75
N LYS A 2 -21.14 -21.22 7.73
CA LYS A 2 -19.71 -21.45 7.54
C LYS A 2 -18.98 -20.58 8.55
N TYR A 3 -18.30 -21.20 9.52
CA TYR A 3 -17.42 -20.48 10.45
C TYR A 3 -16.25 -19.95 9.62
N THR A 4 -16.31 -18.68 9.22
CA THR A 4 -15.18 -18.02 8.57
C THR A 4 -14.07 -17.91 9.59
N SER A 5 -12.94 -18.56 9.31
CA SER A 5 -11.75 -18.50 10.16
C SER A 5 -11.41 -17.03 10.45
N PRO A 6 -11.06 -16.65 11.69
CA PRO A 6 -10.59 -15.30 11.99
C PRO A 6 -9.23 -15.00 11.34
N LEU A 7 -8.55 -16.02 10.81
CA LEU A 7 -7.26 -15.88 10.15
C LEU A 7 -7.43 -15.25 8.78
N SER A 8 -6.46 -14.41 8.41
CA SER A 8 -6.40 -13.83 7.06
C SER A 8 -6.46 -14.92 6.00
N SER A 9 -7.41 -14.74 5.09
CA SER A 9 -7.60 -15.57 3.89
C SER A 9 -6.32 -15.70 3.05
N LEU A 10 -5.44 -14.69 3.12
CA LEU A 10 -4.20 -14.62 2.35
C LEU A 10 -3.04 -15.36 3.03
N CYS A 11 -2.65 -14.96 4.24
CA CYS A 11 -1.47 -15.52 4.91
C CYS A 11 -1.75 -16.76 5.76
N LYS A 12 -3.01 -16.93 6.19
CA LYS A 12 -3.50 -17.98 7.11
C LYS A 12 -2.69 -18.11 8.41
N ALA A 13 -1.99 -17.05 8.80
CA ALA A 13 -1.01 -17.08 9.89
C ALA A 13 -1.35 -16.12 11.05
N SER A 14 -2.25 -15.16 10.83
CA SER A 14 -2.63 -14.17 11.85
C SER A 14 -4.07 -13.74 11.65
N ILE A 15 -4.68 -13.23 12.73
CA ILE A 15 -6.05 -12.70 12.70
C ILE A 15 -6.10 -11.48 11.77
N GLU A 16 -7.12 -11.42 10.92
CA GLU A 16 -7.31 -10.29 10.00
C GLU A 16 -8.02 -9.14 10.73
N ASN A 17 -7.22 -8.23 11.29
CA ASN A 17 -7.67 -6.90 11.73
C ASN A 17 -7.36 -5.85 10.65
N ASP A 18 -7.82 -4.61 10.81
CA ASP A 18 -7.65 -3.55 9.80
C ASP A 18 -6.18 -3.33 9.41
N PHE A 19 -5.27 -3.31 10.39
CA PHE A 19 -3.85 -3.17 10.13
C PHE A 19 -3.29 -4.35 9.33
N HIS A 20 -3.70 -5.59 9.64
CA HIS A 20 -3.29 -6.80 8.93
C HIS A 20 -3.92 -6.93 7.54
N LEU A 21 -5.15 -6.46 7.40
CA LEU A 21 -5.87 -6.40 6.13
C LEU A 21 -5.13 -5.51 5.14
N ILE A 22 -4.63 -4.36 5.58
CA ILE A 22 -4.03 -3.35 4.70
C ILE A 22 -2.50 -3.47 4.59
N VAL A 23 -1.81 -3.70 5.70
CA VAL A 23 -0.35 -3.53 5.80
C VAL A 23 0.36 -4.79 6.29
N ASP A 24 -0.11 -5.37 7.39
CA ASP A 24 0.70 -6.26 8.23
C ASP A 24 0.79 -7.72 7.75
N CYS A 25 -0.05 -8.09 6.79
CA CYS A 25 0.02 -9.40 6.16
C CYS A 25 1.39 -9.62 5.48
N LYS A 26 2.04 -10.77 5.69
CA LYS A 26 3.39 -11.08 5.14
C LYS A 26 3.55 -10.76 3.64
N PHE A 27 2.52 -11.04 2.85
CA PHE A 27 2.51 -10.76 1.41
C PHE A 27 2.39 -9.27 1.10
N LYS A 28 1.55 -8.56 1.85
CA LYS A 28 1.32 -7.12 1.72
C LYS A 28 2.52 -6.32 2.21
N ARG A 29 3.17 -6.74 3.31
CA ARG A 29 4.42 -6.14 3.82
C ARG A 29 5.50 -6.13 2.72
N VAL A 30 5.69 -7.24 2.02
CA VAL A 30 6.66 -7.33 0.92
C VAL A 30 6.26 -6.42 -0.24
N ALA A 31 4.98 -6.40 -0.62
CA ALA A 31 4.48 -5.52 -1.67
C ALA A 31 4.67 -4.03 -1.34
N TRP A 32 4.31 -3.60 -0.13
CA TRP A 32 4.55 -2.25 0.35
C TRP A 32 6.03 -1.87 0.28
N MET A 33 6.92 -2.69 0.87
CA MET A 33 8.36 -2.39 0.88
C MET A 33 8.96 -2.32 -0.52
N ARG A 34 8.56 -3.20 -1.43
CA ARG A 34 9.03 -3.21 -2.82
C ARG A 34 8.50 -2.00 -3.59
N ALA A 35 7.22 -1.68 -3.46
CA ALA A 35 6.61 -0.56 -4.16
C ALA A 35 7.12 0.80 -3.65
N LEU A 36 7.29 0.97 -2.33
CA LEU A 36 7.91 2.16 -1.75
C LEU A 36 9.35 2.36 -2.25
N ARG A 37 10.10 1.28 -2.46
CA ARG A 37 11.43 1.35 -3.06
C ARG A 37 11.38 1.82 -4.51
N GLU A 38 10.46 1.24 -5.31
CA GLU A 38 10.31 1.60 -6.72
C GLU A 38 9.86 3.06 -6.92
N LEU A 39 9.15 3.62 -5.94
CA LEU A 39 8.72 5.02 -5.93
C LEU A 39 9.68 5.94 -5.14
N GLU A 40 10.82 5.44 -4.69
CA GLU A 40 11.83 6.19 -3.89
C GLU A 40 11.27 6.83 -2.61
N LEU A 41 10.24 6.22 -2.03
CA LEU A 41 9.54 6.70 -0.84
C LEU A 41 10.07 6.14 0.48
N LEU A 42 11.08 5.26 0.47
CA LEU A 42 11.61 4.65 1.69
C LEU A 42 12.20 5.68 2.68
N ASN A 43 12.75 6.79 2.20
CA ASN A 43 13.24 7.88 3.06
C ASN A 43 12.10 8.60 3.79
N ARG A 44 10.90 8.63 3.20
CA ARG A 44 9.69 9.25 3.78
C ARG A 44 8.91 8.27 4.65
N PHE A 45 8.93 6.98 4.28
CA PHE A 45 8.30 5.88 5.01
C PHE A 45 9.30 4.78 5.38
N PRO A 46 10.21 5.03 6.35
CA PRO A 46 11.16 4.02 6.84
C PRO A 46 10.48 2.75 7.38
N THR A 47 9.27 2.89 7.91
CA THR A 47 8.51 1.78 8.50
C THR A 47 7.10 1.72 7.94
N LEU A 48 6.56 0.50 7.86
CA LEU A 48 5.17 0.28 7.46
C LEU A 48 4.15 0.83 8.47
N MET A 49 4.55 1.06 9.73
CA MET A 49 3.74 1.77 10.71
C MET A 49 3.52 3.23 10.30
N GLN A 50 4.51 3.89 9.71
CA GLN A 50 4.35 5.26 9.20
C GLN A 50 3.42 5.31 7.98
N VAL A 51 3.45 4.28 7.13
CA VAL A 51 2.47 4.13 6.03
C VAL A 51 1.06 4.03 6.61
N TRP A 52 0.87 3.15 7.60
CA TRP A 52 -0.42 2.99 8.27
C TRP A 52 -0.91 4.29 8.91
N GLN A 53 -0.04 4.98 9.65
CA GLN A 53 -0.36 6.29 10.22
C GLN A 53 -0.72 7.32 9.16
N PHE A 54 -0.01 7.34 8.02
CA PHE A 54 -0.32 8.25 6.92
C PHE A 54 -1.69 7.97 6.31
N LEU A 55 -2.04 6.68 6.12
CA LEU A 55 -3.37 6.27 5.65
C LEU A 55 -4.49 6.68 6.63
N LEU A 56 -4.20 6.67 7.94
CA LEU A 56 -5.17 7.06 8.97
C LEU A 56 -5.28 8.58 9.19
N LEU A 57 -4.25 9.37 8.85
CA LEU A 57 -4.12 10.78 9.28
C LEU A 57 -4.33 11.79 8.15
N SER A 58 -5.48 11.73 7.48
CA SER A 58 -5.81 12.67 6.39
C SER A 58 -6.21 14.10 6.82
N GLU A 59 -6.50 14.39 8.10
CA GLU A 59 -7.21 15.66 8.43
C GLU A 59 -6.58 16.60 9.46
N LYS A 60 -5.70 16.16 10.37
CA LYS A 60 -5.40 16.99 11.56
C LYS A 60 -4.32 18.09 11.40
N ASN A 61 -3.61 18.19 10.28
CA ASN A 61 -2.48 19.13 10.17
C ASN A 61 -2.47 19.93 8.85
N ALA A 62 -2.98 21.16 8.93
CA ALA A 62 -3.06 22.12 7.83
C ALA A 62 -1.72 22.41 7.12
N LEU A 63 -0.60 22.44 7.86
CA LEU A 63 0.75 22.66 7.34
C LEU A 63 1.35 21.42 6.66
N LYS A 64 0.85 20.21 6.96
CA LYS A 64 1.23 18.97 6.29
C LYS A 64 0.44 18.73 4.99
N ARG A 65 -0.59 19.53 4.68
CA ARG A 65 -1.46 19.31 3.51
C ARG A 65 -0.73 19.31 2.16
N ARG A 66 0.30 20.14 1.99
CA ARG A 66 1.06 20.20 0.72
C ARG A 66 1.90 18.94 0.49
N GLN A 67 2.65 18.51 1.51
CA GLN A 67 3.39 17.24 1.50
C GLN A 67 2.44 16.03 1.49
N PHE A 68 1.28 16.13 2.11
CA PHE A 68 0.24 15.11 2.06
C PHE A 68 -0.26 14.93 0.62
N HIS A 69 -0.55 16.02 -0.10
CA HIS A 69 -1.03 15.92 -1.48
C HIS A 69 -0.01 15.25 -2.42
N THR A 70 1.28 15.55 -2.27
CA THR A 70 2.31 14.90 -3.10
C THR A 70 2.49 13.43 -2.74
N LEU A 71 2.45 13.06 -1.46
CA LEU A 71 2.62 11.66 -1.02
C LEU A 71 1.34 10.82 -1.11
N ALA A 72 0.16 11.44 -1.14
CA ALA A 72 -1.12 10.73 -1.13
C ALA A 72 -1.36 9.96 -2.43
N ILE A 73 -1.00 10.54 -3.58
CA ILE A 73 -1.16 9.88 -4.88
C ILE A 73 -0.31 8.59 -4.96
N PRO A 74 1.03 8.61 -4.75
CA PRO A 74 1.82 7.39 -4.84
C PRO A 74 1.44 6.35 -3.76
N ILE A 75 1.11 6.77 -2.54
CA ILE A 75 0.62 5.84 -1.51
C ILE A 75 -0.73 5.23 -1.91
N GLY A 76 -1.62 6.03 -2.49
CA GLY A 76 -2.91 5.58 -3.02
C GLY A 76 -2.75 4.57 -4.16
N VAL A 77 -1.79 4.77 -5.06
CA VAL A 77 -1.43 3.82 -6.12
C VAL A 77 -1.02 2.47 -5.55
N ILE A 78 -0.12 2.46 -4.55
CA ILE A 78 0.31 1.22 -3.90
C ILE A 78 -0.87 0.53 -3.22
N LEU A 79 -1.66 1.29 -2.46
CA LEU A 79 -2.84 0.77 -1.76
C LEU A 79 -3.84 0.16 -2.75
N ALA A 80 -4.16 0.85 -3.84
CA ALA A 80 -5.11 0.39 -4.84
C ALA A 80 -4.65 -0.92 -5.50
N ALA A 81 -3.35 -1.04 -5.83
CA ALA A 81 -2.79 -2.27 -6.36
C ALA A 81 -2.90 -3.42 -5.35
N ILE A 82 -2.46 -3.21 -4.10
CA ILE A 82 -2.56 -4.23 -3.05
C ILE A 82 -4.01 -4.64 -2.80
N TRP A 83 -4.94 -3.69 -2.78
CA TRP A 83 -6.36 -3.92 -2.58
C TRP A 83 -6.96 -4.76 -3.71
N LYS A 84 -6.67 -4.41 -4.97
CA LYS A 84 -7.09 -5.17 -6.15
C LYS A 84 -6.66 -6.64 -6.03
N TYR A 85 -5.37 -6.88 -5.83
CA TYR A 85 -4.84 -8.25 -5.79
C TYR A 85 -5.26 -9.00 -4.54
N HIS A 86 -5.48 -8.32 -3.42
CA HIS A 86 -6.05 -8.95 -2.22
C HIS A 86 -7.42 -9.55 -2.55
N TRP A 87 -8.33 -8.75 -3.11
CA TRP A 87 -9.68 -9.23 -3.40
C TRP A 87 -9.74 -10.27 -4.52
N GLN A 88 -8.84 -10.22 -5.51
CA GLN A 88 -8.70 -11.32 -6.45
C GLN A 88 -8.33 -12.64 -5.74
N CYS A 89 -7.47 -12.59 -4.73
CA CYS A 89 -7.15 -13.78 -3.96
C CYS A 89 -8.34 -14.27 -3.11
N VAL A 90 -9.06 -13.35 -2.47
CA VAL A 90 -10.14 -13.69 -1.53
C VAL A 90 -11.41 -14.12 -2.24
N ILE A 91 -11.81 -13.41 -3.28
CA ILE A 91 -13.09 -13.62 -3.98
C ILE A 91 -12.92 -14.63 -5.12
N GLU A 92 -11.90 -14.44 -5.96
CA GLU A 92 -11.69 -15.27 -7.16
C GLU A 92 -10.87 -16.52 -6.85
N GLY A 93 -10.25 -16.62 -5.67
CA GLY A 93 -9.41 -17.75 -5.28
C GLY A 93 -8.05 -17.80 -5.98
N ASN A 94 -7.66 -16.71 -6.65
CA ASN A 94 -6.38 -16.62 -7.34
C ASN A 94 -5.20 -16.61 -6.35
N PRO A 95 -4.01 -17.15 -6.72
CA PRO A 95 -2.84 -17.04 -5.87
C PRO A 95 -2.32 -15.60 -5.82
N TRP A 96 -1.75 -15.19 -4.68
CA TRP A 96 -1.09 -13.89 -4.55
C TRP A 96 0.08 -13.76 -5.52
N SER A 97 0.06 -12.71 -6.35
CA SER A 97 1.15 -12.39 -7.27
C SER A 97 1.76 -11.03 -6.94
N LEU A 98 2.94 -11.07 -6.32
CA LEU A 98 3.73 -9.86 -6.03
C LEU A 98 4.09 -9.12 -7.32
N GLU A 99 4.51 -9.84 -8.36
CA GLU A 99 4.93 -9.25 -9.63
C GLU A 99 3.78 -8.55 -10.36
N ALA A 100 2.58 -9.14 -10.36
CA ALA A 100 1.40 -8.50 -10.95
C ALA A 100 0.99 -7.24 -10.17
N CYS A 101 1.07 -7.29 -8.84
CA CYS A 101 0.87 -6.13 -7.98
C CYS A 101 1.85 -5.00 -8.31
N LEU A 102 3.14 -5.29 -8.39
CA LEU A 102 4.18 -4.29 -8.72
C LEU A 102 4.06 -3.78 -10.15
N SER A 103 3.72 -4.65 -11.11
CA SER A 103 3.47 -4.23 -12.49
C SER A 103 2.31 -3.23 -12.58
N THR A 104 1.26 -3.40 -11.77
CA THR A 104 0.16 -2.44 -11.69
C THR A 104 0.62 -1.10 -11.11
N VAL A 105 1.44 -1.12 -10.05
CA VAL A 105 2.03 0.10 -9.48
C VAL A 105 2.86 0.84 -10.53
N ARG A 106 3.71 0.12 -11.29
CA ARG A 106 4.53 0.71 -12.36
C ARG A 106 3.67 1.35 -13.44
N SER A 107 2.64 0.64 -13.94
CA SER A 107 1.73 1.19 -14.94
C SER A 107 1.07 2.48 -14.46
N GLN A 108 0.49 2.46 -13.26
CA GLN A 108 -0.18 3.63 -12.69
C GLN A 108 0.78 4.79 -12.43
N ARG A 109 2.03 4.49 -12.05
CA ARG A 109 3.08 5.49 -11.92
C ARG A 109 3.33 6.24 -13.23
N PHE A 110 3.41 5.50 -14.35
CA PHE A 110 3.58 6.10 -15.68
C PHE A 110 2.34 6.90 -16.08
N ASP A 111 1.14 6.35 -15.89
CA ASP A 111 -0.13 6.99 -16.28
C ASP A 111 -0.37 8.31 -15.54
N LEU A 112 0.06 8.38 -14.27
CA LEU A 112 -0.09 9.56 -13.41
C LEU A 112 1.12 10.52 -13.48
N GLY A 113 2.12 10.21 -14.31
CA GLY A 113 3.31 11.06 -14.47
C GLY A 113 4.11 11.26 -13.19
N LEU A 114 4.11 10.27 -12.27
CA LEU A 114 4.84 10.35 -11.00
C LEU A 114 6.36 10.26 -11.26
N ASN A 115 6.96 11.42 -11.52
CA ASN A 115 8.38 11.58 -11.79
C ASN A 115 9.16 11.90 -10.51
N PHE A 116 10.42 11.45 -10.46
CA PHE A 116 11.26 11.55 -9.26
C PHE A 116 11.46 13.00 -8.78
N HIS A 117 11.48 13.97 -9.71
CA HIS A 117 11.70 15.39 -9.39
C HIS A 117 10.53 16.08 -8.68
N ASP A 118 9.34 15.49 -8.65
CA ASP A 118 8.17 16.09 -7.99
C ASP A 118 8.27 16.03 -6.45
N PHE A 119 9.19 15.23 -5.91
CA PHE A 119 9.34 14.98 -4.47
C PHE A 119 10.55 15.69 -3.82
N ASP A 120 11.45 16.25 -4.64
CA ASP A 120 12.69 16.89 -4.20
C ASP A 120 12.52 18.38 -3.83
N CYS A 121 11.45 19.04 -4.28
CA CYS A 121 11.21 20.47 -4.08
C CYS A 121 10.59 20.85 -2.71
N LEU A 122 10.64 19.97 -1.71
CA LEU A 122 9.94 20.15 -0.43
C LEU A 122 10.83 20.01 0.82
N VAL A 123 12.13 20.30 0.68
CA VAL A 123 13.02 20.57 1.81
C VAL A 123 12.87 22.00 2.27
#